data_AF-A0A7I7WYF1-F1
#
_entry.id   AF-A0A7I7WYF1-F1
#
_cell.length_a   1.000
_cell.length_b   1.000
_cell.length_c   1.000
_cell.angle_alpha   90.00
_cell.angle_beta   90.00
_cell.angle_gamma   90.00
#
_symmetry.space_group_name_H-M   'P 1'
#
loop_
_entity.id
_entity.type
_entity.pdbx_description
1 polymer ?
#
loop_
_entity_poly.entity_id
_entity_poly.type
_entity_poly.pdbx_seq_one_letter_code
_entity_poly.pdbx_strand_id
1 'polypeptide(L)'
;MLTQGSRAVIRYDNLFGDRYLALEEGTGGLKTLSPGQTIPLTHTQPALDLDSVIGGFKPLFRALDPQQVNDLTQQLIEAFEGQGPAIGSFLQQAAVVTNTLADRDLLIGQVIDNLNVVLGSLAGRASGWTKP
;
A
#
# COMPACT_ATOMS: atom_id res chain seq x y z
N MET A 1 -36.98 17.24 -20.31
CA MET A 1 -38.15 16.43 -20.76
C MET A 1 -37.91 15.00 -20.35
N LEU A 2 -38.94 14.28 -19.91
CA LEU A 2 -38.84 12.83 -19.61
C LEU A 2 -39.31 12.02 -20.81
N THR A 3 -38.71 10.86 -21.03
CA THR A 3 -39.04 9.94 -22.13
C THR A 3 -39.52 8.60 -21.58
N GLN A 4 -40.02 7.73 -22.44
CA GLN A 4 -40.36 6.36 -22.06
C GLN A 4 -39.14 5.57 -21.55
N GLY A 5 -37.92 5.99 -21.89
CA GLY A 5 -36.67 5.46 -21.33
C GLY A 5 -36.30 6.03 -19.96
N SER A 6 -36.95 7.08 -19.46
CA SER A 6 -36.60 7.66 -18.15
C SER A 6 -36.79 6.66 -17.00
N ARG A 7 -35.84 6.64 -16.08
CA ARG A 7 -35.86 5.86 -14.83
C ARG A 7 -36.03 6.76 -13.62
N ALA A 8 -36.70 6.23 -12.59
CA ALA A 8 -36.89 6.91 -11.31
C ALA A 8 -36.22 6.11 -10.19
N VAL A 9 -35.21 6.69 -9.55
CA VAL A 9 -34.36 6.00 -8.57
C VAL A 9 -34.38 6.77 -7.26
N ILE A 10 -34.68 6.10 -6.15
CA ILE A 10 -34.57 6.75 -4.82
C ILE A 10 -33.11 6.66 -4.36
N ARG A 11 -32.51 7.81 -4.05
CA ARG A 11 -31.12 7.91 -3.57
C ARG A 11 -31.08 8.60 -2.20
N TYR A 12 -30.02 8.36 -1.44
CA TYR A 12 -29.76 9.07 -0.19
C TYR A 12 -29.18 10.45 -0.48
N ASP A 13 -29.74 11.47 0.16
CA ASP A 13 -29.21 12.84 0.13
C ASP A 13 -28.07 13.01 1.15
N ASN A 14 -28.16 12.31 2.27
CA ASN A 14 -27.15 12.31 3.32
C ASN A 14 -27.10 10.99 4.10
N LEU A 15 -26.15 10.91 5.04
CA LEU A 15 -25.93 9.74 5.90
C LEU A 15 -26.94 9.62 7.05
N PHE A 16 -27.78 10.63 7.28
CA PHE A 16 -28.78 10.66 8.35
C PHE A 16 -30.15 10.10 7.91
N GLY A 17 -30.29 9.73 6.64
CA GLY A 17 -31.43 8.98 6.13
C GLY A 17 -32.36 9.75 5.20
N ASP A 18 -32.05 11.02 4.90
CA ASP A 18 -32.82 11.80 3.94
C ASP A 18 -32.69 11.21 2.52
N ARG A 19 -33.80 11.26 1.77
CA ARG A 19 -33.89 10.64 0.43
C ARG A 19 -34.44 11.61 -0.58
N TYR A 20 -33.99 11.48 -1.82
CA TYR A 20 -34.53 12.20 -2.96
C TYR A 20 -34.82 11.24 -4.12
N LEU A 21 -35.71 11.69 -5.00
CA LEU A 21 -36.00 11.00 -6.26
C LEU A 21 -35.07 11.53 -7.36
N ALA A 22 -34.18 10.68 -7.85
CA ALA A 22 -33.36 10.96 -9.02
C ALA A 22 -34.10 10.49 -10.29
N LEU A 23 -34.10 11.35 -11.31
CA LEU A 23 -34.58 11.00 -12.64
C LEU A 23 -33.37 10.81 -13.55
N GLU A 24 -33.24 9.61 -14.08
CA GLU A 24 -32.10 9.19 -14.89
C GLU A 24 -32.55 8.82 -16.29
N GLU A 25 -31.64 8.92 -17.25
CA GLU A 25 -31.87 8.37 -18.58
C GLU A 25 -31.61 6.86 -18.54
N GLY A 26 -32.59 6.08 -18.97
CA GLY A 26 -32.51 4.62 -19.01
C GLY A 26 -32.71 4.10 -20.43
N THR A 27 -32.66 2.77 -20.55
CA THR A 27 -32.93 2.09 -21.81
C THR A 27 -34.43 2.12 -22.11
N GLY A 28 -34.83 2.64 -23.27
CA GLY A 28 -36.23 2.64 -23.68
C GLY A 28 -36.53 3.61 -24.82
N GLY A 29 -37.81 3.80 -25.11
CA GLY A 29 -38.26 4.66 -26.20
C GLY A 29 -37.90 6.14 -25.96
N LEU A 30 -37.48 6.83 -27.02
CA LEU A 30 -37.19 8.27 -27.00
C LEU A 30 -38.45 9.15 -26.96
N LYS A 31 -39.64 8.54 -27.04
CA LYS A 31 -40.91 9.27 -27.01
C LYS A 31 -41.08 9.97 -25.67
N THR A 32 -41.34 11.27 -25.71
CA THR A 32 -41.59 12.09 -24.52
C THR A 32 -42.82 11.61 -23.76
N LEU A 33 -42.72 11.59 -22.44
CA LEU A 33 -43.85 11.37 -21.54
C LEU A 33 -44.74 12.62 -21.47
N SER A 34 -46.04 12.42 -21.64
CA SER A 34 -47.05 13.46 -21.45
C SER A 34 -47.31 13.70 -19.96
N PRO A 35 -47.75 14.90 -19.55
CA PRO A 35 -48.17 15.17 -18.18
C PRO A 35 -49.22 14.14 -17.70
N GLY A 36 -49.06 13.65 -16.47
CA GLY A 36 -49.92 12.63 -15.88
C GLY A 36 -49.59 11.18 -16.27
N GLN A 37 -48.63 10.94 -17.18
CA GLN A 37 -48.16 9.59 -17.47
C GLN A 37 -47.26 9.05 -16.33
N THR A 38 -47.35 7.74 -16.12
CA THR A 38 -46.63 7.02 -15.06
C THR A 38 -45.33 6.42 -15.60
N ILE A 39 -44.24 6.56 -14.84
CA ILE A 39 -43.01 5.78 -15.08
C ILE A 39 -43.28 4.35 -14.61
N PRO A 40 -43.16 3.33 -15.49
CA PRO A 40 -43.50 1.95 -15.13
C PRO A 40 -42.55 1.42 -14.05
N LEU A 41 -43.04 0.52 -13.19
CA LEU A 41 -42.26 -0.07 -12.09
C LEU A 41 -40.94 -0.72 -12.55
N THR A 42 -40.94 -1.31 -13.75
CA THR A 42 -39.73 -1.87 -14.38
C THR A 42 -38.62 -0.83 -14.60
N HIS A 43 -38.96 0.45 -14.62
CA HIS A 43 -38.04 1.59 -14.74
C HIS A 43 -37.88 2.33 -13.40
N THR A 44 -38.32 1.75 -12.30
CA THR A 44 -38.13 2.29 -10.96
C THR A 44 -37.13 1.47 -10.18
N GLN A 45 -36.37 2.11 -9.28
CA GLN A 45 -35.47 1.41 -8.37
C GLN A 45 -35.66 1.95 -6.95
N PRO A 46 -35.88 1.06 -5.96
CA PRO A 46 -36.00 1.48 -4.56
C PRO A 46 -34.66 1.99 -4.03
N ALA A 47 -34.70 2.65 -2.87
CA ALA A 47 -33.49 3.05 -2.16
C ALA A 47 -32.63 1.81 -1.83
N LEU A 48 -31.31 2.01 -1.80
CA LEU A 48 -30.37 1.01 -1.29
C LEU A 48 -30.78 0.62 0.14
N ASP A 49 -30.86 -0.68 0.42
CA ASP A 49 -31.10 -1.17 1.77
C ASP A 49 -29.81 -1.04 2.61
N LEU A 50 -29.72 0.01 3.43
CA LEU A 50 -28.56 0.22 4.29
C LEU A 50 -28.39 -0.87 5.36
N ASP A 51 -29.46 -1.55 5.77
CA ASP A 51 -29.35 -2.66 6.73
C ASP A 51 -28.60 -3.83 6.11
N SER A 52 -28.81 -4.07 4.81
CA SER A 52 -28.05 -5.08 4.05
C SER A 52 -26.57 -4.74 3.90
N VAL A 53 -26.25 -3.45 3.68
CA VAL A 53 -24.86 -2.97 3.55
C VAL A 53 -24.13 -3.07 4.90
N ILE A 54 -24.73 -2.56 5.97
CA ILE A 54 -24.15 -2.61 7.33
C ILE A 54 -24.07 -4.07 7.82
N GLY A 55 -25.08 -4.89 7.52
CA GLY A 55 -25.08 -6.33 7.79
C GLY A 55 -23.90 -7.05 7.14
N GLY A 56 -23.50 -6.64 5.93
CA GLY A 56 -22.35 -7.16 5.20
C GLY A 56 -20.99 -6.93 5.88
N PHE A 57 -20.87 -5.94 6.78
CA PHE A 57 -19.65 -5.69 7.56
C PHE A 57 -19.59 -6.46 8.89
N LYS A 58 -20.71 -7.00 9.39
CA LYS A 58 -20.72 -7.81 10.63
C LYS A 58 -19.71 -8.97 10.64
N PRO A 59 -19.39 -9.67 9.53
CA PRO A 59 -18.35 -10.69 9.50
C PRO A 59 -16.94 -10.12 9.66
N LEU A 60 -16.66 -8.91 9.18
CA LEU A 60 -15.34 -8.28 9.30
C LEU A 60 -15.06 -7.85 10.76
N PHE A 61 -16.08 -7.38 11.48
CA PHE A 61 -15.96 -7.15 12.92
C PHE A 61 -15.83 -8.44 13.74
N ARG A 62 -16.32 -9.58 13.23
CA ARG A 62 -16.08 -10.91 13.80
C ARG A 62 -14.71 -11.49 13.45
N ALA A 63 -14.08 -11.01 12.38
CA ALA A 63 -12.75 -11.45 11.94
C ALA A 63 -11.62 -10.84 12.80
N LEU A 64 -11.92 -9.81 13.60
CA LEU A 64 -11.04 -9.29 14.64
C LEU A 64 -11.58 -9.73 16.00
N ASP A 65 -11.21 -10.93 16.42
CA ASP A 65 -11.44 -11.37 17.80
C ASP A 65 -10.56 -10.52 18.73
N PRO A 66 -11.14 -9.69 19.61
CA PRO A 66 -10.36 -8.84 20.52
C PRO A 66 -9.41 -9.66 21.40
N GLN A 67 -9.77 -10.91 21.71
CA GLN A 67 -8.94 -11.81 22.49
C GLN A 67 -7.67 -12.19 21.71
N GLN A 68 -7.80 -12.53 20.43
CA GLN A 68 -6.65 -12.88 19.58
C GLN A 68 -5.69 -11.71 19.38
N VAL A 69 -6.21 -10.48 19.27
CA VAL A 69 -5.38 -9.26 19.18
C VAL A 69 -4.63 -9.02 20.50
N ASN A 70 -5.29 -9.21 21.63
CA ASN A 70 -4.67 -9.06 22.95
C ASN A 70 -3.59 -10.13 23.19
N ASP A 71 -3.87 -11.39 22.83
CA ASP A 71 -2.95 -12.51 22.99
C ASP A 71 -1.69 -12.34 22.11
N LEU A 72 -1.86 -11.90 20.86
CA LEU A 72 -0.73 -11.57 19.99
C LEU A 72 0.11 -10.41 20.56
N THR A 73 -0.55 -9.39 21.11
CA THR A 73 0.13 -8.24 21.72
C THR A 73 0.93 -8.67 22.96
N GLN A 74 0.38 -9.55 23.80
CA GLN A 74 1.08 -10.12 24.95
C GLN A 74 2.29 -10.96 24.54
N GLN A 75 2.15 -11.83 23.54
CA GLN A 75 3.27 -12.64 23.03
C GLN A 75 4.40 -11.77 22.47
N LEU A 76 4.07 -10.65 21.82
CA LEU A 76 5.07 -9.68 21.36
C LEU A 76 5.75 -8.98 22.54
N ILE A 77 5.00 -8.56 23.56
CA ILE A 77 5.57 -7.96 24.77
C ILE A 77 6.52 -8.94 25.45
N GLU A 78 6.08 -10.17 25.72
CA GLU A 78 6.88 -11.22 26.37
C GLU A 78 8.16 -11.55 25.56
N ALA A 79 8.08 -11.58 24.24
CA ALA A 79 9.24 -11.82 23.38
C ALA A 79 10.30 -10.71 23.49
N PHE A 80 9.89 -9.47 23.75
CA PHE A 80 10.80 -8.31 23.81
C PHE A 80 11.12 -7.84 25.24
N GLU A 81 10.34 -8.25 26.23
CA GLU A 81 10.55 -7.92 27.64
C GLU A 81 11.84 -8.59 28.15
N GLY A 82 12.71 -7.81 28.77
CA GLY A 82 14.02 -8.28 29.25
C GLY A 82 15.09 -8.48 28.15
N GLN A 83 14.76 -8.39 26.86
CA GLN A 83 15.73 -8.57 25.76
C GLN A 83 16.40 -7.27 25.29
N GLY A 84 15.95 -6.10 25.75
CA GLY A 84 16.52 -4.79 25.36
C GLY A 84 18.05 -4.68 25.48
N PRO A 85 18.67 -5.08 26.61
CA PRO A 85 20.14 -5.08 26.75
C PRO A 85 20.86 -6.04 25.79
N ALA A 86 20.25 -7.17 25.45
CA ALA A 86 20.81 -8.16 24.52
C ALA A 86 20.77 -7.66 23.07
N ILE A 87 19.65 -7.04 22.65
CA ILE A 87 19.51 -6.39 21.34
C ILE A 87 20.52 -5.25 21.21
N GLY A 88 20.68 -4.42 22.25
CA GLY A 88 21.69 -3.37 22.27
C GLY A 88 23.12 -3.91 22.13
N SER A 89 23.46 -4.97 22.86
CA SER A 89 24.78 -5.62 22.78
C SER A 89 25.05 -6.21 21.40
N PHE A 90 24.06 -6.84 20.78
CA PHE A 90 24.17 -7.39 19.43
C PHE A 90 24.40 -6.28 18.38
N LEU A 91 23.62 -5.20 18.43
CA LEU A 91 23.79 -4.05 17.51
C LEU A 91 25.16 -3.39 17.68
N GLN A 92 25.66 -3.31 18.91
CA GLN A 92 26.98 -2.77 19.20
C GLN A 92 28.09 -3.67 18.65
N GLN A 93 27.96 -5.00 18.77
CA GLN A 93 28.89 -5.96 18.17
C GLN A 93 28.85 -5.93 16.63
N ALA A 94 27.65 -5.82 16.04
CA ALA A 94 27.49 -5.65 14.59
C ALA A 94 28.15 -4.35 14.09
N ALA A 95 28.03 -3.26 14.84
CA ALA A 95 28.71 -2.00 14.52
C ALA A 95 30.25 -2.14 14.60
N VAL A 96 30.78 -2.83 15.62
CA VAL A 96 32.23 -3.10 15.73
C VAL A 96 32.74 -3.94 14.56
N VAL A 97 32.02 -5.00 14.17
CA VAL A 97 32.37 -5.81 13.00
C VAL A 97 32.32 -4.99 11.72
N THR A 98 31.29 -4.17 11.55
CA THR A 98 31.12 -3.31 10.36
C THR A 98 32.23 -2.26 10.27
N ASN A 99 32.60 -1.63 11.38
CA ASN A 99 33.73 -0.70 11.43
C ASN A 99 35.06 -1.40 11.14
N THR A 100 35.27 -2.59 11.73
CA THR A 100 36.48 -3.41 11.45
C THR A 100 36.58 -3.78 9.97
N LEU A 101 35.44 -4.04 9.31
CA LEU A 101 35.40 -4.33 7.89
C LEU A 101 35.69 -3.08 7.04
N ALA A 102 35.13 -1.92 7.41
CA ALA A 102 35.42 -0.65 6.76
C ALA A 102 36.91 -0.26 6.88
N ASP A 103 37.53 -0.48 8.04
CA ASP A 103 38.97 -0.25 8.26
C ASP A 103 39.83 -1.17 7.39
N ARG A 104 39.37 -2.41 7.14
CA ARG A 104 40.05 -3.35 6.24
C ARG A 104 39.89 -2.98 4.77
N ASP A 105 38.79 -2.36 4.37
CA ASP A 105 38.57 -1.88 3.00
C ASP A 105 39.59 -0.78 2.64
N LEU A 106 39.90 0.10 3.60
CA LEU A 106 40.97 1.10 3.45
C LEU A 106 42.36 0.45 3.26
N LEU A 107 42.67 -0.61 4.02
CA LEU A 107 43.93 -1.33 3.88
C LEU A 107 44.05 -2.06 2.54
N ILE A 108 42.96 -2.66 2.06
CA ILE A 108 42.93 -3.32 0.75
C ILE A 108 43.11 -2.30 -0.37
N GLY A 109 42.46 -1.12 -0.26
CA GLY A 109 42.69 0.01 -1.17
C GLY A 109 44.16 0.43 -1.24
N GLN A 110 44.83 0.55 -0.09
CA GLN A 110 46.26 0.87 -0.04
C GLN A 110 47.14 -0.19 -0.72
N VAL A 111 46.81 -1.47 -0.58
CA VAL A 111 47.54 -2.55 -1.27
C VAL A 111 47.33 -2.50 -2.77
N ILE A 112 46.10 -2.23 -3.23
CA ILE A 112 45.77 -2.08 -4.66
C ILE A 112 46.51 -0.86 -5.24
N ASP A 113 46.52 0.28 -4.55
CA ASP A 113 47.24 1.48 -4.97
C ASP A 113 48.74 1.21 -5.07
N ASN A 114 49.33 0.56 -4.06
CA ASN A 114 50.74 0.17 -4.09
C ASN A 114 51.05 -0.78 -5.27
N LEU A 115 50.15 -1.73 -5.56
CA LEU A 115 50.30 -2.63 -6.70
C LEU A 115 50.23 -1.88 -8.03
N ASN A 116 49.30 -0.92 -8.16
CA ASN A 116 49.17 -0.06 -9.34
C ASN A 116 50.42 0.80 -9.57
N VAL A 117 51.03 1.33 -8.50
CA VAL A 117 52.30 2.09 -8.58
C VAL A 117 53.44 1.19 -9.09
N VAL A 118 53.56 -0.03 -8.56
CA VAL A 118 54.60 -0.98 -9.00
C VAL A 118 54.39 -1.37 -10.46
N LEU A 119 53.17 -1.72 -10.85
CA LEU A 119 52.82 -2.07 -12.24
C LEU A 119 53.05 -0.90 -13.20
N GLY A 120 52.70 0.33 -12.81
CA GLY A 120 52.97 1.55 -13.57
C GLY A 120 54.47 1.82 -13.74
N SER A 121 55.28 1.57 -12.71
CA SER A 121 56.75 1.72 -12.78
C SER A 121 57.40 0.72 -13.74
N LEU A 122 56.85 -0.50 -13.85
CA LEU A 122 57.32 -1.51 -14.79
C LEU A 122 56.91 -1.16 -16.23
N ALA A 123 55.67 -0.69 -16.44
CA ALA A 123 55.21 -0.22 -17.74
C ALA A 123 56.00 1.01 -18.24
N GLY A 124 56.32 1.95 -17.35
CA GLY A 124 57.16 3.10 -17.66
C GLY A 124 58.63 2.74 -17.96
N ARG A 125 59.13 1.61 -17.44
CA ARG A 125 60.45 1.07 -17.81
C ARG A 125 60.41 0.33 -19.15
N ALA A 126 59.32 -0.36 -19.48
CA ALA A 126 59.16 -1.06 -20.75
C ALA A 126 59.08 -0.10 -21.95
N SER A 127 58.50 1.09 -21.80
CA SER A 127 58.49 2.13 -22.85
C SER A 127 59.83 2.85 -23.04
N GLY A 128 60.78 2.69 -22.10
CA GLY A 128 62.15 3.19 -22.23
C GLY A 128 63.06 2.32 -23.12
N TRP A 129 62.60 1.12 -23.53
CA TRP A 129 63.36 0.17 -24.35
C TRP A 129 62.99 0.17 -25.84
N THR A 130 62.04 1.01 -26.26
CA THR A 130 61.72 1.23 -27.68
C THR A 130 62.18 2.60 -28.12
N LYS A 131 63.49 2.74 -28.38
CA LYS A 131 64.00 3.82 -29.23
C LYS A 131 64.94 3.18 -30.26
N PRO A 132 64.74 3.41 -31.58
CA PRO A 132 65.61 2.88 -32.62
C PRO A 132 67.04 3.43 -32.52
#